data_AF-A5KN76-F1
#
_entry.id   AF-A5KN76-F1
#
_cell.length_a   1.000
_cell.length_b   1.000
_cell.length_c   1.000
_cell.angle_alpha   90.00
_cell.angle_beta   90.00
_cell.angle_gamma   90.00
#
_symmetry.space_group_name_H-M   'P 1'
#
loop_
_entity.id
_entity.type
_entity.pdbx_description
1 polymer ?
#
loop_
_entity_poly.entity_id
_entity_poly.type
_entity_poly.pdbx_seq_one_letter_code
_entity_poly.pdbx_strand_id
1 'polypeptide(L)'
;MNEEKRMNGGYEIIESCQIGRTELVIGHNSKAPNPYVCWYCKDGSDYFWGYYCNQLSEARDKLNERYQNECRMPYNQPEKKQRNHNDRER
;
A
#
# COMPACT_ATOMS: atom_id res chain seq x y z
N MET A 1 11.03 22.34 -2.25
CA MET A 1 10.64 21.45 -1.14
C MET A 1 11.48 20.20 -1.29
N ASN A 2 12.33 19.88 -0.31
CA ASN A 2 13.04 18.60 -0.33
C ASN A 2 12.00 17.54 0.03
N GLU A 3 11.52 16.79 -0.95
CA GLU A 3 10.75 15.59 -0.70
C GLU A 3 11.63 14.65 0.13
N GLU A 4 11.29 14.44 1.39
CA GLU A 4 11.99 13.49 2.23
C GLU A 4 11.81 12.11 1.62
N LYS A 5 12.90 11.58 1.04
CA LYS A 5 12.91 10.24 0.47
C LYS A 5 12.61 9.24 1.56
N ARG A 6 11.47 8.57 1.48
CA ARG A 6 11.13 7.45 2.37
C ARG A 6 12.03 6.26 2.02
N MET A 7 12.67 5.68 3.02
CA MET A 7 13.62 4.57 2.88
C MET A 7 13.21 3.42 3.78
N ASN A 8 13.26 2.19 3.29
CA ASN A 8 13.09 0.99 4.11
C ASN A 8 14.05 -0.11 3.67
N GLY A 9 14.83 -0.69 4.60
CA GLY A 9 15.75 -1.79 4.31
C GLY A 9 16.80 -1.48 3.22
N GLY A 10 17.16 -0.22 3.02
CA GLY A 10 18.06 0.22 1.94
C GLY A 10 17.39 0.44 0.58
N TYR A 11 16.07 0.27 0.49
CA TYR A 11 15.27 0.61 -0.70
C TYR A 11 14.66 2.00 -0.56
N GLU A 12 14.79 2.80 -1.62
CA GLU A 12 14.10 4.09 -1.76
C GLU A 12 12.67 3.84 -2.23
N ILE A 13 11.68 4.40 -1.53
CA ILE A 13 10.28 4.31 -1.95
C ILE A 13 10.08 5.26 -3.13
N ILE A 14 9.87 4.68 -4.31
CA ILE A 14 9.73 5.40 -5.58
C ILE A 14 8.28 5.52 -6.04
N GLU A 15 7.40 4.63 -5.58
CA GLU A 15 5.96 4.68 -5.86
C GLU A 15 5.16 4.30 -4.61
N SER A 16 3.99 4.92 -4.45
CA SER A 16 3.05 4.60 -3.37
C SER A 16 1.61 4.70 -3.88
N CYS A 17 0.73 3.88 -3.31
CA CYS A 17 -0.69 3.81 -3.64
C CYS A 17 -1.50 3.56 -2.36
N GLN A 18 -2.35 4.53 -1.99
CA GLN A 18 -3.21 4.45 -0.80
C GLN A 18 -4.51 3.71 -1.12
N ILE A 19 -4.89 2.77 -0.26
CA ILE A 19 -6.11 1.97 -0.35
C ILE A 19 -6.81 1.96 1.02
N GLY A 20 -7.74 2.87 1.24
CA GLY A 20 -8.41 3.00 2.53
C GLY A 20 -7.40 3.35 3.64
N ARG A 21 -7.15 2.41 4.56
CA ARG A 21 -6.18 2.54 5.67
C ARG A 21 -4.84 1.84 5.40
N THR A 22 -4.71 1.18 4.26
CA THR A 22 -3.51 0.44 3.85
C THR A 22 -2.81 1.20 2.74
N GLU A 23 -1.48 1.22 2.74
CA GLU A 23 -0.67 1.76 1.65
C GLU A 23 0.06 0.59 0.95
N LEU A 24 0.20 0.65 -0.37
CA LEU A 24 1.11 -0.21 -1.12
C LEU A 24 2.24 0.63 -1.67
N VAL A 25 3.47 0.15 -1.58
CA VAL A 25 4.66 0.90 -2.01
C VAL A 25 5.59 0.05 -2.87
N ILE A 26 6.34 0.71 -3.76
CA ILE A 26 7.45 0.12 -4.50
C ILE A 26 8.75 0.74 -4.00
N GLY A 27 9.64 -0.11 -3.51
CA GLY A 27 11.01 0.24 -3.16
C GLY A 27 11.99 -0.09 -4.30
N HIS A 28 13.03 0.71 -4.46
CA HIS A 28 14.13 0.47 -5.40
C HIS A 28 15.50 0.56 -4.71
N ASN A 29 16.34 -0.44 -4.95
CA ASN A 29 17.74 -0.47 -4.53
C ASN A 29 18.61 -1.10 -5.63
N SER A 30 19.32 -0.27 -6.39
CA SER A 30 20.18 -0.72 -7.49
C SER A 30 21.36 -1.60 -7.07
N LYS A 31 21.65 -1.69 -5.76
CA LYS A 31 22.73 -2.52 -5.21
C LYS A 31 22.24 -3.88 -4.69
N ALA A 32 20.93 -4.08 -4.60
CA ALA A 32 20.37 -5.35 -4.14
C ALA A 32 20.31 -6.39 -5.26
N PRO A 33 20.41 -7.70 -4.94
CA PRO A 33 20.23 -8.77 -5.92
C PRO A 33 18.88 -8.70 -6.63
N ASN A 34 17.83 -8.32 -5.89
CA ASN A 34 16.51 -7.99 -6.41
C ASN A 34 16.28 -6.49 -6.23
N PRO A 35 16.47 -5.68 -7.28
CA PRO A 35 16.46 -4.23 -7.16
C PRO A 35 15.10 -3.63 -6.81
N TYR A 36 13.99 -4.34 -7.06
CA TYR A 36 12.65 -3.83 -6.78
C TYR A 36 11.96 -4.66 -5.70
N VAL A 37 11.10 -4.00 -4.92
CA VAL A 37 10.26 -4.66 -3.92
C VAL A 37 8.89 -4.00 -3.84
N CYS A 38 7.82 -4.79 -3.75
CA CYS A 38 6.48 -4.31 -3.43
C CYS A 38 6.15 -4.64 -1.96
N TRP A 39 5.90 -3.62 -1.14
CA TRP A 39 5.52 -3.76 0.27
C TRP A 39 4.11 -3.26 0.53
N TYR A 40 3.50 -3.83 1.56
CA TYR A 40 2.47 -3.12 2.30
C TYR A 40 3.13 -2.11 3.24
N CYS A 41 2.54 -0.93 3.36
CA CYS A 41 2.92 0.06 4.33
C CYS A 41 1.68 0.48 5.16
N LYS A 42 1.87 0.60 6.47
CA LYS A 42 0.86 1.11 7.39
C LYS A 42 1.43 2.28 8.18
N ASP A 43 0.62 3.30 8.37
CA ASP A 43 0.97 4.52 9.11
C ASP A 43 2.27 5.19 8.61
N GLY A 44 2.58 5.01 7.32
CA GLY A 44 3.74 5.59 6.64
C GLY A 44 5.11 5.03 7.04
N SER A 45 5.19 4.13 8.03
CA SER A 45 6.44 3.70 8.65
C SER A 45 6.56 2.19 8.89
N ASP A 46 5.44 1.46 8.92
CA ASP A 46 5.43 0.01 9.13
C ASP A 46 5.34 -0.72 7.79
N TYR A 47 6.45 -1.33 7.36
CA TYR A 47 6.57 -2.01 6.07
C TYR A 47 6.57 -3.53 6.22
N PHE A 48 5.66 -4.23 5.54
CA PHE A 48 5.50 -5.68 5.69
C PHE A 48 5.11 -6.39 4.39
N TRP A 49 5.22 -7.74 4.43
CA TRP A 49 4.90 -8.66 3.33
C TRP A 49 5.53 -8.25 1.98
N GLY A 50 6.87 -8.21 1.93
CA GLY A 50 7.62 -7.82 0.74
C GLY A 50 7.63 -8.86 -0.37
N TYR A 51 7.41 -8.40 -1.60
CA TYR A 51 7.64 -9.19 -2.81
C TYR A 51 8.82 -8.58 -3.58
N TYR A 52 9.94 -9.28 -3.63
CA TYR A 52 11.17 -8.81 -4.28
C TYR A 52 11.27 -9.33 -5.71
N CYS A 53 11.65 -8.47 -6.65
CA CYS A 53 11.77 -8.80 -8.07
C CYS A 53 12.86 -7.98 -8.78
N ASN A 54 13.13 -8.35 -10.03
CA ASN A 54 14.22 -7.76 -10.82
C ASN A 54 13.78 -6.64 -11.75
N GLN A 55 12.48 -6.57 -12.04
CA GLN A 55 11.92 -5.61 -13.00
C GLN A 55 10.89 -4.71 -12.31
N LEU A 56 10.88 -3.42 -12.67
CA LEU A 56 9.89 -2.47 -12.18
C LEU A 56 8.47 -2.84 -12.64
N SER A 57 8.33 -3.36 -13.86
CA SER A 57 7.05 -3.87 -14.38
C SER A 57 6.47 -4.95 -13.47
N GLU A 58 7.26 -5.94 -13.07
CA GLU A 58 6.83 -7.00 -12.15
C GLU A 58 6.41 -6.44 -10.79
N ALA A 59 7.11 -5.44 -10.27
CA ALA A 59 6.74 -4.78 -9.01
C ALA A 59 5.39 -4.05 -9.13
N ARG A 60 5.16 -3.38 -10.27
CA ARG A 60 3.89 -2.70 -10.58
C ARG A 60 2.75 -3.69 -10.81
N ASP A 61 3.00 -4.79 -11.50
CA ASP A 61 2.01 -5.87 -11.69
C ASP A 61 1.60 -6.43 -10.33
N LYS A 62 2.57 -6.67 -9.43
CA LYS A 62 2.28 -7.13 -8.07
C LYS A 62 1.54 -6.09 -7.23
N LEU A 63 1.89 -4.81 -7.37
CA LEU A 63 1.17 -3.72 -6.74
C LEU A 63 -0.28 -3.69 -7.21
N ASN A 64 -0.53 -3.81 -8.51
CA ASN A 64 -1.88 -3.83 -9.07
C ASN A 64 -2.68 -5.08 -8.64
N GLU A 65 -2.05 -6.26 -8.59
CA GLU A 65 -2.67 -7.48 -8.04
C GLU A 65 -3.13 -7.27 -6.59
N ARG A 66 -2.24 -6.74 -5.74
CA ARG A 66 -2.56 -6.41 -4.35
C ARG A 66 -3.63 -5.33 -4.27
N TYR A 67 -3.55 -4.31 -5.11
CA TYR A 67 -4.52 -3.23 -5.15
C TYR A 67 -5.94 -3.76 -5.40
N GLN A 68 -6.10 -4.60 -6.41
CA GLN A 68 -7.40 -5.21 -6.73
C GLN A 68 -7.93 -6.09 -5.60
N ASN A 69 -7.06 -6.81 -4.91
CA ASN A 69 -7.42 -7.62 -3.76
C ASN A 69 -7.86 -6.75 -2.57
N GLU A 70 -7.07 -5.74 -2.19
CA GLU A 70 -7.36 -4.81 -1.10
C GLU A 70 -8.65 -4.00 -1.35
N CYS A 71 -8.91 -3.59 -2.60
CA CYS A 71 -10.16 -2.91 -2.96
C CYS A 71 -11.42 -3.76 -2.68
N ARG A 72 -11.29 -5.10 -2.65
CA ARG A 72 -12.40 -6.01 -2.37
C ARG A 72 -12.54 -6.32 -0.88
N MET A 73 -11.58 -5.91 -0.05
CA MET A 73 -11.58 -6.23 1.37
C MET A 73 -12.59 -5.36 2.13
N PRO A 74 -13.38 -5.94 3.04
CA PRO A 74 -14.45 -5.23 3.74
C PRO A 74 -13.96 -4.12 4.67
N TYR A 75 -12.71 -4.18 5.13
CA TYR A 75 -12.11 -3.17 6.02
C TYR A 75 -11.53 -1.96 5.27
N ASN A 76 -11.32 -2.04 3.94
CA ASN A 76 -10.95 -0.90 3.10
C ASN A 76 -12.18 -0.19 2.51
N GLN A 77 -13.38 -0.74 2.72
CA GLN A 77 -14.61 -0.04 2.37
C GLN A 77 -14.80 1.14 3.33
N PRO A 78 -15.27 2.31 2.83
CA PRO A 78 -15.66 3.39 3.72
C PRO A 78 -16.68 2.83 4.71
N GLU A 79 -16.42 3.03 6.02
CA GLU A 79 -17.29 2.56 7.09
C GLU A 79 -18.73 2.89 6.72
N LYS A 80 -19.56 1.86 6.54
CA LYS A 80 -20.99 2.03 6.36
C LYS A 80 -21.47 2.69 7.66
N LYS A 81 -21.60 4.02 7.66
CA LYS A 81 -22.32 4.74 8.71
C LYS A 81 -23.67 4.05 8.81
N GLN A 82 -23.86 3.27 9.87
CA GLN A 82 -25.18 2.83 10.27
C GLN A 82 -25.98 4.11 10.46
N ARG A 83 -26.84 4.44 9.49
CA ARG A 83 -27.97 5.32 9.73
C ARG A 83 -28.84 4.55 10.72
N ASN A 84 -28.58 4.74 12.01
CA ASN A 84 -29.55 4.49 13.04
C ASN A 84 -30.71 5.43 12.79
N HIS A 85 -31.66 5.02 11.95
CA HIS A 85 -32.99 5.62 11.97
C HIS A 85 -33.81 4.81 12.97
N ASN A 86 -33.53 5.09 14.23
CA ASN A 86 -34.43 4.75 15.32
C ASN A 86 -35.25 6.00 15.61
N ASP A 87 -36.19 6.33 14.73
CA ASP A 87 -37.25 7.29 15.03
C ASP A 87 -38.53 6.48 15.29
N ARG A 88 -38.63 6.06 16.55
CA ARG A 88 -39.90 5.88 17.24
C ARG A 88 -40.54 7.26 17.37
N GLU A 89 -41.50 7.61 16.52
CA GLU A 89 -42.60 8.56 16.77
C GLU A 89 -43.67 8.17 15.74
N ARG A 90 -44.97 7.96 16.01
CA ARG A 90 -45.87 8.19 17.13
C ARG A 90 -47.17 7.43 16.82
#